data_AF-A0A0G4QHJ9-F1
#
_entry.id   AF-A0A0G4QHJ9-F1
#
_cell.length_a   1.000
_cell.length_b   1.000
_cell.length_c   1.000
_cell.angle_alpha   90.00
_cell.angle_beta   90.00
_cell.angle_gamma   90.00
#
_symmetry.space_group_name_H-M   'P 1'
#
loop_
_entity.id
_entity.type
_entity.pdbx_description
1 polymer ?
#
loop_
_entity_poly.entity_id
_entity_poly.type
_entity_poly.pdbx_seq_one_letter_code
_entity_poly.pdbx_strand_id
1 'polypeptide(L)'
;MKPILDMCCGSRIFYFDKQDDRILFNDIRAEEHILCDGRILNITPDIISDFKNLPFSNNTFYQVLFDPPHLIRVGKNSWMFKKYGSLNKDSWREDLSKGFS
;
A
#
# COMPACT_ATOMS: atom_id res chain seq x y z
N MET A 1 -12.55 16.24 0.38
CA MET A 1 -11.99 14.87 0.23
C MET A 1 -10.81 14.96 -0.73
N LYS A 2 -9.74 14.20 -0.50
CA LYS A 2 -8.54 14.26 -1.34
C LYS A 2 -8.86 13.67 -2.74
N PRO A 3 -8.42 14.31 -3.85
CA PRO A 3 -8.82 13.92 -5.21
C PRO A 3 -8.18 12.63 -5.73
N ILE A 4 -7.05 12.20 -5.16
CA ILE A 4 -6.26 11.05 -5.60
C ILE A 4 -6.27 9.99 -4.48
N LEU A 5 -6.44 8.72 -4.85
CA LEU A 5 -6.25 7.58 -3.94
C LEU A 5 -4.97 6.84 -4.29
N ASP A 6 -4.10 6.62 -3.31
CA ASP A 6 -3.10 5.55 -3.36
C ASP A 6 -3.60 4.36 -2.56
N MET A 7 -3.89 3.24 -3.23
CA MET A 7 -4.50 2.07 -2.59
C MET A 7 -3.50 1.25 -1.75
N CYS A 8 -2.20 1.35 -2.01
CA CYS A 8 -1.16 0.49 -1.44
C CYS A 8 0.10 1.30 -1.11
N CYS A 9 -0.05 2.37 -0.34
CA CYS A 9 0.94 3.43 -0.28
C CYS A 9 2.30 3.01 0.30
N GLY A 10 2.35 1.95 1.12
CA GLY A 10 3.56 1.53 1.82
C GLY A 10 4.24 2.71 2.53
N SER A 11 5.53 2.90 2.26
CA SER A 11 6.31 4.04 2.78
C SER A 11 6.26 5.29 1.89
N ARG A 12 5.22 5.42 1.06
CA ARG A 12 4.92 6.54 0.16
C ARG A 12 6.03 6.80 -0.87
N ILE A 13 6.75 5.75 -1.29
CA ILE A 13 7.96 5.86 -2.14
C ILE A 13 7.66 6.24 -3.60
N PHE A 14 6.41 6.11 -4.04
CA PHE A 14 5.99 6.56 -5.37
C PHE A 14 6.09 8.09 -5.50
N TYR A 15 5.99 8.83 -4.39
CA TYR A 15 5.92 10.28 -4.39
C TYR A 15 7.22 10.91 -3.92
N PHE A 16 7.59 12.01 -4.59
CA PHE A 16 8.65 12.89 -4.11
C PHE A 16 8.21 13.63 -2.83
N ASP A 17 7.01 14.21 -2.85
CA ASP A 17 6.37 14.77 -1.66
C ASP A 17 5.55 13.69 -0.95
N LYS A 18 6.07 13.21 0.18
CA LYS A 18 5.41 12.18 0.99
C LYS A 18 4.19 12.71 1.75
N GLN A 19 4.02 14.04 1.79
CA GLN A 19 2.94 14.74 2.49
C GLN A 19 2.01 15.46 1.51
N ASP A 20 1.99 15.07 0.23
CA ASP A 20 1.13 15.69 -0.77
C ASP A 20 -0.36 15.62 -0.34
N ASP A 21 -0.91 16.77 0.02
CA ASP A 21 -2.26 16.89 0.58
C ASP A 21 -3.37 16.53 -0.42
N ARG A 22 -3.03 16.34 -1.70
CA ARG A 22 -3.98 15.89 -2.73
C ARG A 22 -4.22 14.38 -2.70
N ILE A 23 -3.40 13.63 -1.98
CA ILE A 23 -3.35 12.16 -2.05
C ILE A 23 -3.84 11.55 -0.75
N LEU A 24 -4.87 10.73 -0.82
CA LEU A 24 -5.30 9.87 0.27
C LEU A 24 -4.45 8.61 0.26
N PHE A 25 -3.62 8.46 1.28
CA PHE A 25 -2.75 7.30 1.42
C PHE A 25 -3.49 6.16 2.12
N ASN A 26 -3.70 5.05 1.43
CA ASN A 26 -4.27 3.83 1.99
C ASN A 26 -3.24 2.70 1.99
N ASP A 27 -3.17 1.94 3.07
CA ASP A 27 -2.44 0.67 3.14
C ASP A 27 -3.15 -0.22 4.18
N ILE A 28 -3.04 -1.54 4.04
CA ILE A 28 -3.58 -2.48 5.03
C ILE A 28 -2.71 -2.50 6.31
N ARG A 29 -1.51 -1.93 6.25
CA ARG A 29 -0.52 -1.90 7.33
C ARG A 29 -0.38 -0.51 7.92
N ALA A 30 -0.12 -0.47 9.22
CA ALA A 30 0.44 0.69 9.91
C ALA A 30 1.59 0.18 10.79
N GLU A 31 2.83 0.41 10.34
CA GLU A 31 4.01 -0.25 10.88
C GLU A 31 5.22 0.68 10.91
N GLU A 32 6.05 0.52 11.94
CA GLU A 32 7.33 1.21 12.07
C GLU A 32 8.44 0.17 12.26
N HIS A 33 9.50 0.27 11.47
CA HIS A 33 10.63 -0.65 11.51
C HIS A 33 11.96 0.09 11.47
N ILE A 34 12.95 -0.48 12.14
CA ILE A 34 14.36 -0.25 11.83
C ILE A 34 14.83 -1.43 10.98
N LEU A 35 15.29 -1.15 9.76
CA LEU A 35 15.80 -2.16 8.83
C LEU A 35 17.18 -2.66 9.28
N CYS A 36 17.63 -3.78 8.72
CA CYS A 36 18.91 -4.40 9.08
C CYS A 36 20.14 -3.51 8.87
N ASP A 37 20.01 -2.44 8.08
CA ASP A 37 21.05 -1.45 7.80
C ASP A 37 20.83 -0.10 8.53
N GLY A 38 19.94 -0.08 9.52
CA GLY A 38 19.68 1.12 10.34
C GLY A 38 18.70 2.12 9.73
N ARG A 39 18.23 1.92 8.49
CA ARG A 39 17.22 2.80 7.88
C ARG A 39 15.88 2.65 8.60
N ILE A 40 15.20 3.77 8.80
CA ILE A 40 13.82 3.82 9.30
C ILE A 40 12.87 3.56 8.13
N LEU A 41 11.94 2.62 8.34
CA LEU A 41 10.84 2.34 7.43
C LEU A 41 9.53 2.57 8.19
N ASN A 42 8.81 3.62 7.81
CA ASN A 42 7.50 3.93 8.36
C ASN A 42 6.44 3.76 7.28
N ILE A 43 5.41 2.98 7.62
CA ILE A 43 4.20 2.78 6.84
C ILE A 43 3.09 3.41 7.65
N THR A 44 2.74 4.65 7.30
CA THR A 44 1.77 5.47 8.03
C THR A 44 0.73 5.96 7.04
N PRO A 45 -0.27 5.13 6.67
CA PRO A 45 -1.34 5.56 5.78
C PRO A 45 -2.26 6.56 6.50
N ASP A 46 -3.01 7.34 5.72
CA ASP A 46 -4.10 8.16 6.26
C ASP A 46 -5.29 7.28 6.69
N ILE A 47 -5.52 6.17 5.96
CA ILE A 47 -6.56 5.19 6.22
C ILE A 47 -5.97 3.77 6.17
N ILE A 48 -6.26 2.98 7.21
CA ILE A 48 -5.90 1.56 7.24
C ILE A 48 -7.04 0.75 6.65
N SER A 49 -6.87 0.24 5.43
CA SER A 49 -7.84 -0.68 4.83
C SER A 49 -7.22 -1.59 3.77
N ASP A 50 -7.85 -2.74 3.55
CA ASP A 50 -7.47 -3.68 2.50
C ASP A 50 -7.97 -3.16 1.14
N PHE A 51 -7.08 -3.09 0.14
CA PHE A 51 -7.44 -2.64 -1.21
C PHE A 51 -8.53 -3.51 -1.85
N LYS A 52 -8.75 -4.74 -1.35
CA LYS A 52 -9.81 -5.65 -1.80
C LYS A 52 -11.21 -5.24 -1.31
N ASN A 53 -11.30 -4.31 -0.36
CA ASN A 53 -12.56 -3.83 0.20
C ASN A 53 -12.39 -2.41 0.74
N LEU A 54 -12.30 -1.44 -0.18
CA LEU A 54 -12.10 -0.04 0.15
C LEU A 54 -13.36 0.57 0.81
N PRO A 55 -13.21 1.39 1.87
CA PRO A 55 -14.33 2.02 2.56
C PRO A 55 -14.82 3.31 1.89
N PHE A 56 -14.83 3.36 0.55
CA PHE A 56 -15.18 4.56 -0.22
C PHE A 56 -16.36 4.27 -1.15
N SER A 57 -17.18 5.30 -1.38
CA SER A 57 -18.25 5.21 -2.37
C SER A 57 -17.69 5.24 -3.80
N ASN A 58 -18.45 4.71 -4.76
CA ASN A 58 -18.11 4.79 -6.18
C ASN A 58 -17.95 6.26 -6.64
N ASN A 59 -17.11 6.49 -7.66
CA ASN A 59 -16.88 7.81 -8.27
C ASN A 59 -16.36 8.89 -7.31
N THR A 60 -15.61 8.49 -6.29
CA THR A 60 -15.06 9.40 -5.27
C THR A 60 -13.77 10.10 -5.71
N PHE A 61 -12.88 9.39 -6.42
CA PHE A 61 -11.55 9.87 -6.77
C PHE A 61 -11.43 10.11 -8.27
N TYR A 62 -10.67 11.13 -8.65
CA TYR A 62 -10.36 11.42 -10.05
C TYR A 62 -9.23 10.53 -10.59
N GLN A 63 -8.34 10.08 -9.70
CA GLN A 63 -7.21 9.23 -10.03
C GLN A 63 -6.99 8.20 -8.92
N VAL A 64 -6.61 6.99 -9.33
CA VAL A 64 -6.26 5.90 -8.43
C VAL A 64 -4.87 5.38 -8.83
N LEU A 65 -3.94 5.37 -7.87
CA LEU A 65 -2.68 4.64 -7.98
C LEU A 65 -2.87 3.25 -7.35
N PHE A 66 -2.61 2.22 -8.16
CA PHE A 66 -2.66 0.83 -7.72
C PHE A 66 -1.32 0.15 -8.02
N ASP A 67 -0.43 0.13 -7.03
CA ASP A 67 0.87 -0.57 -7.05
C ASP A 67 0.93 -1.59 -5.90
N PRO A 68 0.24 -2.75 -6.02
CA PRO A 68 0.20 -3.76 -4.97
C PRO A 68 1.52 -4.54 -4.88
N PRO A 69 1.76 -5.27 -3.76
CA PRO A 69 2.94 -6.11 -3.63
C PRO A 69 3.10 -7.12 -4.76
N HIS A 70 4.29 -7.17 -5.38
CA HIS A 70 4.59 -8.08 -6.50
C HIS A 70 5.38 -9.33 -6.07
N LEU A 71 5.89 -9.36 -4.82
CA LEU A 71 6.71 -10.44 -4.32
C LEU A 71 5.83 -11.63 -3.89
N ILE A 72 5.98 -12.77 -4.56
CA ILE A 72 5.28 -14.02 -4.20
C ILE A 72 6.15 -14.89 -3.26
N ARG A 73 7.47 -14.80 -3.40
CA ARG A 73 8.45 -15.59 -2.63
C ARG A 73 9.41 -14.65 -1.93
N VAL A 74 9.09 -14.26 -0.71
CA VAL A 74 9.93 -13.38 0.12
C VAL A 74 9.88 -13.84 1.58
N GLY A 75 11.02 -13.79 2.26
CA GLY A 75 11.06 -14.14 3.69
C GLY A 75 10.33 -13.09 4.52
N LYS A 76 9.41 -13.52 5.39
CA LYS A 76 8.60 -12.62 6.25
C LYS A 76 9.43 -11.69 7.14
N ASN A 77 10.65 -12.10 7.50
CA ASN A 77 11.57 -11.27 8.30
C ASN A 77 12.49 -10.38 7.47
N SER A 78 12.47 -10.49 6.14
CA SER A 78 13.34 -9.71 5.25
C SER A 78 12.92 -8.24 5.18
N TRP A 79 13.89 -7.35 4.97
CA TRP A 79 13.59 -5.94 4.74
C TRP A 79 12.73 -5.71 3.49
N MET A 80 12.83 -6.59 2.48
CA MET A 80 12.01 -6.53 1.26
C MET A 80 10.53 -6.79 1.57
N PHE A 81 10.22 -7.81 2.39
CA PHE A 81 8.84 -8.06 2.83
C PHE A 81 8.31 -6.89 3.65
N LYS A 82 9.10 -6.36 4.59
CA LYS A 82 8.69 -5.20 5.39
C LYS A 82 8.37 -4.00 4.49
N LYS A 83 9.25 -3.71 3.53
CA LYS A 83 9.10 -2.54 2.65
C LYS A 83 7.97 -2.69 1.62
N TYR A 84 7.91 -3.81 0.92
CA TYR A 84 7.04 -4.00 -0.24
C TYR A 84 5.83 -4.89 0.02
N GLY A 85 5.79 -5.62 1.13
CA GLY A 85 4.78 -6.63 1.40
C GLY A 85 4.91 -7.86 0.49
N SER A 86 3.87 -8.69 0.49
CA SER A 86 3.67 -9.80 -0.45
C SER A 86 2.19 -10.10 -0.58
N LEU A 87 1.77 -10.56 -1.76
CA LEU A 87 0.46 -11.20 -1.89
C LEU A 87 0.54 -12.68 -1.49
N ASN A 88 -0.61 -13.25 -1.15
CA ASN A 88 -0.70 -14.67 -0.89
C ASN A 88 -0.43 -15.45 -2.19
N LYS A 89 0.51 -16.41 -2.13
CA LYS A 89 0.98 -17.17 -3.28
C LYS A 89 -0.14 -17.94 -4.00
N ASP A 90 -1.16 -18.36 -3.29
CA ASP A 90 -2.24 -19.19 -3.82
C ASP A 90 -3.43 -18.33 -4.29
N SER A 91 -3.64 -17.14 -3.70
CA SER A 91 -4.78 -16.27 -4.02
C SER A 91 -4.45 -14.96 -4.75
N TRP A 92 -3.18 -14.66 -5.05
CA TRP A 92 -2.78 -13.33 -5.57
C TRP A 92 -3.57 -12.88 -6.79
N ARG A 93 -3.98 -13.80 -7.68
CA ARG A 93 -4.80 -13.46 -8.87
C ARG A 93 -6.18 -12.95 -8.48
N GLU A 94 -6.80 -13.60 -7.50
CA GLU A 94 -8.10 -13.20 -6.98
C GLU A 94 -7.97 -11.90 -6.17
N ASP A 95 -6.92 -11.78 -5.35
CA ASP A 95 -6.63 -10.56 -4.60
C ASP A 95 -6.51 -9.36 -5.57
N LEU A 96 -5.70 -9.46 -6.63
CA LEU A 96 -5.58 -8.41 -7.65
C LEU A 96 -6.89 -8.13 -8.38
N SER A 97 -7.66 -9.17 -8.74
CA SER A 97 -8.96 -8.99 -9.41
C SER A 97 -9.93 -8.18 -8.54
N LYS A 98 -9.94 -8.40 -7.23
CA LYS A 98 -10.77 -7.62 -6.28
C LYS A 98 -10.33 -6.16 -6.19
N GLY A 99 -9.04 -5.86 -6.40
CA GLY A 99 -8.55 -4.48 -6.46
C GLY A 99 -9.01 -3.68 -7.69
N PHE A 100 -9.49 -4.36 -8.74
CA PHE A 100 -10.05 -3.73 -9.96
C PHE A 100 -11.58 -3.73 -10.02
N SER A 101 -12.26 -4.32 -9.02
CA SER A 101 -13.71 -4.46 -8.97
C SER A 101 -14.34 -3.39 -8.08
#